data_AF-A0A0T6ARY6-F1
#
_entry.id   AF-A0A0T6ARY6-F1
#
_cell.length_a   1.000
_cell.length_b   1.000
_cell.length_c   1.000
_cell.angle_alpha   90.00
_cell.angle_beta   90.00
_cell.angle_gamma   90.00
#
_symmetry.space_group_name_H-M   'P 1'
#
loop_
_entity.id
_entity.type
_entity.pdbx_description
1 polymer ?
#
loop_
_entity_poly.entity_id
_entity_poly.type
_entity_poly.pdbx_seq_one_letter_code
_entity_poly.pdbx_strand_id
1 'polypeptide(L)' 'MAKVVVPLEEQEVMRLEAILVDRDEVAALEYLRKVVMQKIEQQRQAHCKPPF' A
#
# COMPACT_ATOMS: atom_id res chain seq x y z
N MET A 1 0.38 6.35 -20.50
CA MET A 1 0.49 5.27 -19.49
C MET A 1 -0.44 5.61 -18.34
N ALA A 2 -1.35 4.71 -17.97
CA ALA A 2 -2.23 4.95 -16.82
C ALA A 2 -1.38 4.94 -15.53
N LYS A 3 -1.37 6.05 -14.81
CA LYS A 3 -0.67 6.16 -13.53
C LYS A 3 -1.53 5.48 -12.46
N VAL A 4 -1.08 4.36 -11.94
CA VAL A 4 -1.70 3.72 -10.77
C VAL A 4 -1.20 4.45 -9.54
N VAL A 5 -2.12 5.09 -8.81
CA VAL A 5 -1.83 5.77 -7.54
C VAL A 5 -2.47 4.94 -6.43
N VAL A 6 -1.64 4.45 -5.50
CA VAL A 6 -2.10 3.74 -4.30
C VAL A 6 -1.93 4.68 -3.12
N PRO A 7 -3.02 5.27 -2.58
CA PRO A 7 -2.93 6.18 -1.46
C PRO A 7 -2.57 5.43 -0.18
N LEU A 8 -1.53 5.90 0.51
CA LEU A 8 -1.18 5.47 1.85
C LEU A 8 -1.89 6.37 2.87
N GLU A 9 -2.40 5.76 3.93
CA GLU A 9 -2.96 6.48 5.07
C GLU A 9 -1.83 7.04 5.93
N GLU A 10 -2.12 8.08 6.70
CA GLU A 10 -1.14 8.77 7.54
C GLU A 10 -0.37 7.81 8.47
N GLN A 11 -1.07 6.84 9.06
CA GLN A 11 -0.46 5.82 9.92
C GLN A 11 0.50 4.89 9.16
N GLU A 12 0.22 4.60 7.89
CA GLU A 12 1.08 3.76 7.04
C GLU A 12 2.33 4.51 6.61
N VAL A 13 2.20 5.81 6.33
CA VAL A 13 3.33 6.71 6.06
C VAL A 13 4.25 6.79 7.27
N MET A 14 3.71 7.04 8.46
CA MET A 14 4.51 7.12 9.70
C MET A 14 5.28 5.83 9.98
N ARG A 15 4.66 4.66 9.75
CA ARG A 15 5.35 3.37 9.92
C ARG A 15 6.44 3.14 8.88
N LEU A 16 6.18 3.49 7.63
CA LEU A 16 7.19 3.38 6.57
C LEU A 16 8.39 4.30 6.88
N GLU A 17 8.14 5.53 7.30
CA GLU A 17 9.20 6.45 7.71
C GLU A 17 10.03 5.90 8.88
N ALA A 18 9.39 5.28 9.88
CA ALA A 18 10.10 4.64 10.99
C ALA A 18 11.05 3.52 10.51
N ILE A 19 10.62 2.70 9.55
CA ILE A 19 11.45 1.63 8.97
C ILE A 19 12.61 2.22 8.14
N LEU A 20 12.34 3.28 7.38
CA LEU A 20 13.36 3.98 6.60
C LEU A 20 14.42 4.66 7.48
N VAL A 21 14.03 5.19 8.64
CA VAL A 21 14.96 5.75 9.63
C VAL A 21 15.92 4.66 10.15
N ASP A 22 15.43 3.44 10.35
CA ASP A 22 16.24 2.28 10.77
C ASP A 22 17.17 1.77 9.64
N ARG A 23 17.03 2.30 8.42
CA ARG A 23 17.74 1.88 7.19
C ARG A 23 17.55 0.40 6.84
N ASP A 24 16.44 -0.19 7.29
CA ASP A 24 16.08 -1.55 6.91
C ASP A 24 15.30 -1.53 5.59
N GLU A 25 16.07 -1.55 4.49
CA GLU A 25 15.51 -1.56 3.13
C GLU A 25 14.66 -2.81 2.85
N VAL A 26 14.99 -3.95 3.48
CA VAL A 26 14.26 -5.20 3.30
C VAL A 26 12.89 -5.09 3.97
N ALA A 27 12.85 -4.65 5.23
CA ALA A 27 11.60 -4.43 5.95
C ALA A 27 10.74 -3.36 5.27
N ALA A 28 11.34 -2.30 4.71
CA ALA A 28 10.61 -1.26 3.98
C ALA A 28 9.95 -1.84 2.72
N LEU A 29 10.69 -2.65 1.95
CA LEU A 29 10.17 -3.30 0.75
C LEU A 29 9.06 -4.32 1.09
N GLU A 30 9.24 -5.13 2.13
CA GLU A 30 8.22 -6.08 2.59
C GLU A 30 6.95 -5.38 3.07
N TYR A 31 7.11 -4.29 3.84
CA TYR A 31 5.98 -3.48 4.29
C TYR A 31 5.23 -2.86 3.12
N LEU A 32 5.94 -2.24 2.18
CA LEU A 32 5.34 -1.69 0.96
C LEU A 32 4.61 -2.77 0.16
N ARG A 33 5.22 -3.95 -0.03
CA ARG A 33 4.58 -5.06 -0.76
C ARG A 33 3.29 -5.49 -0.09
N LYS A 34 3.28 -5.63 1.24
CA LYS A 34 2.09 -6.02 2.00
C LYS A 34 0.98 -4.98 1.88
N VAL A 35 1.30 -3.70 2.12
CA VAL A 35 0.34 -2.60 2.08
C VAL A 35 -0.22 -2.40 0.67
N VAL A 36 0.66 -2.34 -0.34
CA VAL A 36 0.25 -2.14 -1.73
C VAL A 36 -0.57 -3.31 -2.24
N MET A 37 -0.17 -4.57 -1.97
CA MET A 37 -0.98 -5.73 -2.36
C MET A 37 -2.35 -5.71 -1.70
N GLN A 38 -2.43 -5.45 -0.39
CA GLN A 38 -3.72 -5.38 0.28
C GLN A 38 -4.63 -4.30 -0.29
N LYS A 39 -4.10 -3.09 -0.57
CA LYS A 39 -4.89 -2.02 -1.19
C LYS A 39 -5.32 -2.34 -2.61
N ILE A 40 -4.46 -2.99 -3.40
CA ILE A 40 -4.82 -3.46 -4.74
C ILE A 40 -5.93 -4.51 -4.67
N GLU A 41 -5.83 -5.47 -3.74
CA GLU A 41 -6.87 -6.48 -3.53
C GLU A 41 -8.19 -5.87 -3.06
N GLN A 42 -8.14 -4.92 -2.12
CA GLN A 42 -9.32 -4.18 -1.67
C GLN A 42 -9.96 -3.39 -2.81
N GLN A 43 -9.16 -2.71 -3.65
CA GLN A 43 -9.67 -2.02 -4.83
C GLN A 43 -10.28 -3.00 -5.83
N ARG A 44 -9.66 -4.15 -6.08
CA ARG A 44 -10.23 -5.20 -6.94
C ARG A 44 -11.56 -5.72 -6.39
N GLN A 45 -11.65 -5.98 -5.09
CA GLN A 45 -12.90 -6.42 -4.45
C GLN A 45 -13.97 -5.32 -4.46
N ALA A 46 -13.60 -4.06 -4.26
CA ALA A 46 -14.52 -2.93 -4.35
C ALA A 46 -15.06 -2.73 -5.78
N HIS A 47 -14.22 -2.98 -6.79
CA HIS A 47 -14.62 -2.96 -8.20
C HIS A 47 -15.52 -4.15 -8.58
N CYS A 48 -15.56 -5.21 -7.76
CA CYS A 48 -16.44 -6.37 -7.91
C CYS A 48 -17.81 -6.21 -7.19
N LYS A 49 -18.29 -4.98 -6.94
CA LYS A 49 -19.71 -4.79 -6.63
C LYS A 49 -20.48 -4.71 -7.96
N PRO A 50 -21.39 -5.66 -8.26
CA PRO A 50 -22.25 -5.52 -9.43
C PRO A 50 -23.09 -4.26 -9.26
N PRO A 51 -23.29 -3.47 -10.35
CA PRO A 51 -24.24 -2.37 -10.31
C PRO A 51 -25.63 -2.99 -10.16
N PHE A 52 -26.22 -2.85 -8.99
CA PHE A 52 -27.66 -3.04 -8.80
C PHE A 52 -28.38 -1.76 -9.19
#